data_AF-A0A3R6L6A4-F1
#
_entry.id   AF-A0A3R6L6A4-F1
#
_cell.length_a   1.000
_cell.length_b   1.000
_cell.length_c   1.000
_cell.angle_alpha   90.00
_cell.angle_beta   90.00
_cell.angle_gamma   90.00
#
_symmetry.space_group_name_H-M   'P 1'
#
loop_
_entity.id
_entity.type
_entity.pdbx_description
1 polymer ?
#
loop_
_entity_poly.entity_id
_entity_poly.type
_entity_poly.pdbx_seq_one_letter_code
_entity_poly.pdbx_strand_id
1 'polypeptide(L)'
;MKKWYDSDLWQLLIYILAMLLVAFIMSGCKTSYVPMEKFVYRDVVKCDTLHTSDSIFVHDSVSSSQMGDTLFVDRWHKKVVMKTQYKVRVDSFIRRDSIPVPYPIEKQLSKWEQFQLKYAMWSMGAMCALLIILGLIIYRKHKNGKFINFNHKK
;
A
#
# COMPACT_ATOMS: atom_id res chain seq x y z
N MET A 1 -39.38 13.33 51.89
CA MET A 1 -39.23 12.02 51.23
C MET A 1 -37.76 11.62 51.29
N LYS A 2 -37.41 10.60 52.07
CA LYS A 2 -36.01 10.19 52.28
C LYS A 2 -35.53 9.50 51.00
N LYS A 3 -34.53 10.07 50.31
CA LYS A 3 -33.97 9.48 49.09
C LYS A 3 -33.43 8.09 49.44
N TRP A 4 -33.88 7.08 48.70
CA TRP A 4 -33.61 5.66 48.94
C TRP A 4 -32.24 5.19 48.41
N TYR A 5 -31.41 6.15 47.97
CA TYR A 5 -30.10 5.93 47.40
C TYR A 5 -29.20 7.16 47.66
N ASP A 6 -27.93 6.93 48.00
CA ASP A 6 -26.92 7.98 48.20
C ASP A 6 -26.44 8.54 46.87
N SER A 7 -27.01 9.66 46.42
CA SER A 7 -26.68 10.33 45.14
C SER A 7 -25.18 10.44 44.87
N ASP A 8 -24.40 10.66 45.92
CA ASP A 8 -22.97 10.91 45.86
C ASP A 8 -22.19 9.65 45.45
N LEU A 9 -22.66 8.45 45.86
CA LEU A 9 -22.07 7.17 45.44
C LEU A 9 -22.35 6.86 43.97
N TRP A 10 -23.53 7.18 43.43
CA TRP A 10 -23.80 7.00 41.97
C TRP A 10 -22.96 7.97 41.14
N GLN A 11 -22.84 9.22 41.58
CA GLN A 11 -22.05 10.24 40.88
C GLN A 11 -20.57 9.87 40.81
N LEU A 12 -20.00 9.34 41.91
CA LEU A 12 -18.63 8.83 41.94
C LEU A 12 -18.43 7.65 40.98
N LEU A 13 -19.38 6.71 40.94
CA LEU A 13 -19.29 5.54 40.05
C LEU A 13 -19.33 5.94 38.57
N ILE A 14 -20.19 6.89 38.21
CA ILE A 14 -20.27 7.45 36.85
C ILE A 14 -18.96 8.17 36.48
N TYR A 15 -18.38 8.95 37.41
CA TYR A 15 -17.11 9.65 37.19
C TYR A 15 -15.95 8.69 36.94
N ILE A 16 -15.85 7.62 37.73
CA ILE A 16 -14.81 6.58 37.59
C ILE A 16 -14.94 5.88 36.23
N LEU A 17 -16.17 5.55 35.83
CA LEU A 17 -16.44 4.85 34.57
C LEU A 17 -16.12 5.74 33.35
N ALA A 18 -16.41 7.05 33.45
CA ALA A 18 -16.04 8.03 32.43
C ALA A 18 -14.51 8.18 32.29
N MET A 19 -13.78 8.24 33.41
CA MET A 19 -12.32 8.32 33.41
C MET A 19 -11.66 7.09 32.79
N LEU A 20 -12.18 5.89 33.07
CA LEU A 20 -11.73 4.64 32.47
C LEU A 20 -11.92 4.64 30.95
N LEU A 21 -13.08 5.11 30.46
CA LEU A 21 -13.38 5.22 29.03
C LEU A 21 -12.39 6.13 28.30
N VAL A 22 -12.09 7.30 28.86
CA VAL A 22 -11.13 8.26 28.27
C VAL A 22 -9.72 7.66 28.21
N ALA A 23 -9.28 6.97 29.27
CA ALA A 23 -7.95 6.33 29.31
C ALA A 23 -7.80 5.25 28.23
N PHE A 24 -8.84 4.46 27.97
CA PHE A 24 -8.84 3.44 26.92
C PHE A 24 -8.67 4.03 25.52
N ILE A 25 -9.37 5.12 25.21
CA ILE A 25 -9.31 5.79 23.90
C ILE A 25 -7.89 6.33 23.62
N MET A 26 -7.23 6.88 24.64
CA MET A 26 -5.88 7.43 24.50
C MET A 26 -4.77 6.38 24.30
N SER A 27 -5.00 5.11 24.68
CA SER A 27 -4.01 4.04 24.50
C SER A 27 -3.95 3.45 23.07
N GLY A 28 -4.87 3.87 22.17
CA GLY A 28 -5.24 3.07 20.99
C GLY A 28 -4.43 3.22 19.70
N CYS A 29 -3.40 4.08 19.60
CA CYS A 29 -2.77 4.32 18.28
C CYS A 29 -1.25 4.11 18.29
N LYS A 30 -0.80 2.91 17.90
CA LYS A 30 0.58 2.63 17.48
C LYS A 30 0.55 2.16 16.03
N THR A 31 0.79 3.05 15.08
CA THR A 31 0.97 2.69 13.68
C THR A 31 2.44 2.36 13.44
N SER A 32 2.77 1.08 13.18
CA SER A 32 4.12 0.68 12.78
C SER A 32 4.27 0.81 11.28
N TYR A 33 5.23 1.63 10.84
CA TYR A 33 5.61 1.74 9.43
C TYR A 33 6.53 0.57 9.05
N VAL A 34 6.13 -0.22 8.04
CA VAL A 34 6.98 -1.27 7.45
C VAL A 34 7.61 -0.69 6.18
N PRO A 35 8.93 -0.46 6.14
CA PRO A 35 9.59 0.06 4.95
C PRO A 35 9.53 -0.99 3.83
N MET A 36 9.12 -0.57 2.65
CA MET A 36 9.04 -1.42 1.46
C MET A 36 10.18 -1.05 0.50
N GLU A 37 10.94 -2.05 0.06
CA GLU A 37 12.00 -1.85 -0.93
C GLU A 37 11.37 -1.50 -2.29
N LYS A 38 11.77 -0.35 -2.86
CA LYS A 38 11.35 0.05 -4.20
C LYS A 38 12.25 -0.66 -5.22
N PHE A 39 11.71 -1.63 -5.95
CA PHE A 39 12.39 -2.22 -7.10
C PHE A 39 12.53 -1.16 -8.21
N VAL A 40 13.73 -0.64 -8.42
CA VAL A 40 14.05 0.23 -9.55
C VAL A 40 14.61 -0.64 -10.68
N TYR A 41 13.75 -0.99 -11.64
CA TYR A 41 14.17 -1.69 -12.85
C TYR A 41 14.92 -0.70 -13.74
N ARG A 42 16.22 -0.93 -13.92
CA ARG A 42 17.05 -0.13 -14.83
C ARG A 42 17.34 -0.98 -16.08
N ASP A 43 16.34 -1.09 -16.95
CA ASP A 43 16.52 -1.75 -18.24
C ASP A 43 17.12 -0.73 -19.21
N VAL A 44 18.46 -0.64 -19.22
CA VAL A 44 19.16 0.13 -20.25
C VAL A 44 19.20 -0.73 -21.50
N VAL A 45 18.19 -0.59 -22.37
CA VAL A 45 18.21 -1.19 -23.70
C VAL A 45 19.38 -0.55 -24.46
N LYS A 46 20.48 -1.29 -24.62
CA LYS A 46 21.54 -0.92 -25.54
C LYS A 46 21.06 -1.23 -26.95
N CYS A 47 20.47 -0.23 -27.60
CA CYS A 47 20.27 -0.24 -29.04
C CYS A 47 21.63 -0.07 -29.72
N ASP A 48 22.39 -1.16 -29.89
CA ASP A 48 23.60 -1.11 -30.70
C ASP A 48 23.19 -1.06 -32.18
N THR A 49 23.00 0.16 -32.69
CA THR A 49 22.82 0.38 -34.13
C THR A 49 24.12 0.03 -34.83
N LEU A 50 24.15 -1.07 -35.58
CA LEU A 50 25.29 -1.41 -36.40
C LEU A 50 25.28 -0.51 -37.64
N HIS A 51 26.21 0.44 -37.68
CA HIS A 51 26.48 1.29 -38.83
C HIS A 51 27.55 0.63 -39.70
N THR A 52 27.17 0.21 -40.90
CA THR A 52 28.11 -0.28 -41.91
C THR A 52 28.08 0.66 -43.10
N SER A 53 29.25 1.19 -43.45
CA SER A 53 29.44 2.02 -44.64
C SER A 53 30.50 1.39 -45.51
N ASP A 54 30.11 0.98 -46.71
CA ASP A 54 31.01 0.40 -47.69
C ASP A 54 31.17 1.36 -48.87
N SER A 55 32.40 1.55 -49.32
CA SER A 55 32.73 2.31 -50.53
C SER A 55 33.06 1.34 -51.66
N ILE A 56 32.41 1.50 -52.82
CA ILE A 56 32.70 0.71 -54.01
C ILE A 56 33.34 1.62 -55.06
N PHE A 57 34.48 1.21 -55.61
CA PHE A 57 35.10 1.85 -56.75
C PHE A 57 34.52 1.26 -58.02
N VAL A 58 33.72 2.06 -58.74
CA VAL A 58 33.13 1.63 -60.01
C VAL A 58 33.97 2.22 -61.14
N HIS A 59 34.55 1.33 -61.95
CA HIS A 59 35.16 1.66 -63.23
C HIS A 59 34.07 1.64 -64.28
N ASP A 60 33.38 2.77 -64.44
CA ASP A 60 32.41 2.90 -65.51
C ASP A 60 32.39 4.34 -66.04
N SER A 61 32.27 4.42 -67.36
CA SER A 61 32.22 5.59 -68.23
C SER A 61 33.50 6.39 -68.47
N VAL A 62 33.67 6.68 -69.75
CA VAL A 62 34.48 7.77 -70.29
C VAL A 62 33.86 9.09 -69.80
N SER A 63 34.62 9.94 -69.11
CA SER A 63 34.15 11.26 -68.74
C SER A 63 34.45 12.25 -69.85
N SER A 64 33.47 13.07 -70.23
CA SER A 64 33.70 14.17 -71.17
C SER A 64 33.34 15.50 -70.52
N SER A 65 34.18 16.50 -70.72
CA SER A 65 33.97 17.87 -70.27
C SER A 65 34.18 18.82 -71.44
N GLN A 66 33.27 19.77 -71.62
CA GLN A 66 33.31 20.71 -72.73
C GLN A 66 33.71 22.09 -72.23
N MET A 67 34.67 22.72 -72.92
CA MET A 67 35.09 24.10 -72.67
C MET A 67 35.03 24.87 -74.00
N GLY A 68 33.95 25.63 -74.21
CA GLY A 68 33.67 26.27 -75.50
C GLY A 68 33.52 25.24 -76.62
N ASP A 69 34.31 25.39 -77.69
CA ASP A 69 34.27 24.51 -78.87
C ASP A 69 35.11 23.23 -78.72
N THR A 70 35.85 23.06 -77.60
CA THR A 70 36.73 21.90 -77.38
C THR A 70 36.10 20.90 -76.40
N LEU A 71 36.12 19.61 -76.78
CA LEU A 71 35.67 18.48 -75.95
C LEU A 71 36.87 17.72 -75.39
N PHE A 72 37.01 17.67 -74.07
CA PHE A 72 38.01 16.86 -73.38
C PHE A 72 37.39 15.52 -72.97
N VAL A 73 37.98 14.42 -73.43
CA VAL A 73 37.50 13.06 -73.20
C VAL A 73 38.54 12.29 -72.40
N ASP A 74 38.22 11.91 -71.16
CA ASP A 74 39.06 11.07 -70.32
C ASP A 74 38.54 9.64 -70.31
N ARG A 75 39.40 8.71 -70.72
CA ARG A 75 39.08 7.28 -70.85
C ARG A 75 39.00 6.58 -69.49
N TRP A 76 39.58 7.16 -68.44
CA TRP A 76 39.77 6.51 -67.16
C TRP A 76 39.16 7.31 -66.01
N HIS A 77 37.84 7.28 -65.88
CA HIS A 77 37.15 7.85 -64.73
C HIS A 77 36.90 6.78 -63.65
N LYS A 78 37.23 7.08 -62.39
CA LYS A 78 36.86 6.28 -61.22
C LYS A 78 35.79 7.01 -60.43
N LYS A 79 34.60 6.42 -60.33
CA LYS A 79 33.53 6.95 -59.48
C LYS A 79 33.49 6.20 -58.16
N VAL A 80 33.47 6.95 -57.05
CA VAL A 80 33.28 6.39 -55.71
C VAL A 80 31.80 6.44 -55.37
N VAL A 81 31.20 5.29 -55.08
CA VAL A 81 29.81 5.18 -54.63
C VAL A 81 29.80 4.73 -53.18
N MET A 82 29.16 5.52 -52.31
CA MET A 82 29.02 5.21 -50.89
C MET A 82 27.66 4.55 -50.65
N LYS A 83 27.65 3.42 -49.93
CA LYS A 83 26.42 2.77 -49.47
C LYS A 83 26.44 2.68 -47.96
N THR A 84 25.56 3.45 -47.31
CA THR A 84 25.36 3.39 -45.86
C THR A 84 24.14 2.53 -45.54
N GLN A 85 24.33 1.53 -44.68
CA GLN A 85 23.23 0.70 -44.17
C GLN A 85 23.12 0.85 -42.65
N TYR A 86 21.93 1.21 -42.18
CA TYR A 86 21.58 1.20 -40.76
C TYR A 86 20.78 -0.06 -40.46
N LYS A 87 21.35 -0.99 -39.68
CA LYS A 87 20.61 -2.15 -39.18
C LYS A 87 20.32 -1.94 -37.70
N VAL A 88 19.04 -1.77 -37.36
CA VAL A 88 18.58 -1.78 -35.97
C VAL A 88 18.38 -3.25 -35.58
N ARG A 89 19.24 -3.79 -34.71
CA ARG A 89 18.98 -5.09 -34.08
C ARG A 89 17.95 -4.86 -32.98
N VAL A 90 16.71 -5.27 -33.22
CA VAL A 90 15.66 -5.25 -32.20
C VAL A 90 15.64 -6.63 -31.53
N ASP A 91 16.71 -6.96 -30.80
CA ASP A 91 16.85 -8.29 -30.16
C ASP A 91 16.30 -8.32 -28.72
N SER A 92 15.87 -7.18 -28.17
CA SER A 92 15.36 -7.11 -26.80
C SER A 92 13.84 -6.94 -26.77
N PHE A 93 13.12 -8.04 -26.56
CA PHE A 93 11.78 -7.97 -25.99
C PHE A 93 11.91 -7.57 -24.52
N ILE A 94 11.05 -6.67 -24.04
CA ILE A 94 10.97 -6.31 -22.62
C ILE A 94 10.48 -7.57 -21.88
N ARG A 95 11.43 -8.36 -21.38
CA ARG A 95 11.12 -9.55 -20.58
C ARG A 95 10.78 -9.06 -19.18
N ARG A 96 9.48 -8.91 -18.92
CA ARG A 96 8.99 -8.64 -17.57
C ARG A 96 9.16 -9.92 -16.75
N ASP A 97 10.32 -10.06 -16.10
CA ASP A 97 10.72 -11.28 -15.38
C ASP A 97 9.91 -11.54 -14.11
N SER A 98 9.08 -10.59 -13.66
CA SER A 98 8.27 -10.74 -12.45
C SER A 98 6.84 -10.25 -12.65
N ILE A 99 5.88 -11.12 -12.35
CA ILE A 99 4.49 -10.73 -12.07
C ILE A 99 4.48 -10.17 -10.65
N PRO A 100 3.99 -8.94 -10.41
CA PRO A 100 3.88 -8.42 -9.05
C PRO A 100 2.81 -9.23 -8.30
N VAL A 101 3.25 -10.20 -7.50
CA VAL A 101 2.38 -10.91 -6.57
C VAL A 101 2.18 -10.00 -5.36
N PRO A 102 0.95 -9.62 -5.00
CA PRO A 102 0.71 -8.88 -3.77
C PRO A 102 1.15 -9.74 -2.59
N TYR A 103 2.05 -9.22 -1.77
CA TYR A 103 2.48 -9.88 -0.55
C TYR A 103 1.30 -10.01 0.43
N PRO A 104 1.09 -11.17 1.07
CA PRO A 104 0.04 -11.31 2.08
C PRO A 104 0.39 -10.46 3.32
N ILE A 105 -0.37 -9.38 3.51
CA ILE A 105 -0.21 -8.39 4.60
C ILE A 105 -0.61 -8.97 5.97
N GLU A 106 -1.18 -10.17 6.01
CA GLU A 106 -1.65 -10.81 7.24
C GLU A 106 -0.48 -11.29 8.10
N LYS A 107 0.03 -10.40 8.95
CA LYS A 107 0.91 -10.75 10.05
C LYS A 107 0.17 -11.75 10.94
N GLN A 108 0.60 -13.01 10.93
CA GLN A 108 0.09 -14.00 11.89
C GLN A 108 0.36 -13.49 13.30
N LEU A 109 -0.69 -13.42 14.11
CA LEU A 109 -0.55 -12.97 15.50
C LEU A 109 0.39 -13.91 16.24
N SER A 110 1.29 -13.33 17.03
CA SER A 110 2.13 -14.10 17.96
C SER A 110 1.24 -14.92 18.89
N LYS A 111 1.72 -16.09 19.32
CA LYS A 111 1.03 -16.93 20.30
C LYS A 111 0.63 -16.14 21.55
N TRP A 112 1.44 -15.15 21.95
CA TRP A 112 1.15 -14.26 23.07
C TRP A 112 0.02 -13.27 22.79
N GLU A 113 0.01 -12.64 21.61
CA GLU A 113 -1.07 -11.72 21.20
C GLU A 113 -2.41 -12.46 21.10
N GLN A 114 -2.39 -13.69 20.57
CA GLN A 114 -3.58 -14.56 20.53
C GLN A 114 -4.07 -14.91 21.93
N PHE A 115 -3.15 -15.18 22.87
CA PHE A 115 -3.49 -15.44 24.26
C PHE A 115 -4.12 -14.22 24.93
N GLN A 116 -3.55 -13.03 24.73
CA GLN A 116 -4.10 -11.77 25.24
C GLN A 116 -5.51 -11.49 24.70
N LEU A 117 -5.75 -11.72 23.40
CA LEU A 117 -7.07 -11.59 22.78
C LEU A 117 -8.09 -12.55 23.36
N LYS A 118 -7.72 -13.83 23.54
CA LYS A 118 -8.59 -14.83 24.17
C LYS A 118 -8.96 -14.43 25.60
N TYR A 119 -7.98 -13.96 26.37
CA TYR A 119 -8.22 -13.51 27.74
C TYR A 119 -9.09 -12.25 27.79
N ALA A 120 -8.84 -11.28 26.91
CA ALA A 120 -9.64 -10.05 26.81
C ALA A 120 -11.11 -10.35 26.49
N MET A 121 -11.38 -11.31 25.62
CA MET A 121 -12.74 -11.72 25.29
C MET A 121 -13.46 -12.33 26.50
N TRP A 122 -12.75 -13.15 27.28
CA TRP A 122 -13.30 -13.79 28.48
C TRP A 122 -13.54 -12.78 29.61
N SER A 123 -12.60 -11.85 29.82
CA SER A 123 -12.73 -10.81 30.85
C SER A 123 -13.85 -9.81 30.51
N MET A 124 -13.99 -9.43 29.24
CA MET A 124 -15.09 -8.58 28.76
C MET A 124 -16.45 -9.25 29.00
N GLY A 125 -16.55 -10.55 28.70
CA GLY A 125 -17.77 -11.34 28.95
C GLY A 125 -18.15 -11.39 30.44
N ALA A 126 -17.16 -11.63 31.31
CA ALA A 126 -17.37 -11.64 32.76
C ALA A 126 -17.82 -10.28 33.31
N MET A 127 -17.23 -9.18 32.81
CA MET A 127 -17.59 -7.83 33.20
C MET A 127 -19.04 -7.48 32.79
N CYS A 128 -19.46 -7.84 31.57
CA CYS A 128 -20.84 -7.64 31.12
C CYS A 128 -21.85 -8.41 31.98
N ALA A 129 -21.55 -9.67 32.31
CA ALA A 129 -22.42 -10.49 33.16
C ALA A 129 -22.61 -9.88 34.56
N LEU A 130 -21.53 -9.39 35.17
CA LEU A 130 -21.58 -8.71 36.47
C LEU A 130 -22.47 -7.46 36.44
N LEU A 131 -22.37 -6.63 35.39
CA LEU A 131 -23.21 -5.43 35.26
C LEU A 131 -24.71 -5.78 35.16
N ILE A 132 -25.07 -6.84 34.43
CA ILE A 132 -26.45 -7.32 34.32
C ILE A 132 -26.97 -7.78 35.68
N ILE A 133 -26.18 -8.57 36.41
CA ILE A 133 -26.55 -9.06 37.74
C ILE A 133 -26.78 -7.89 38.71
N LEU A 134 -25.84 -6.92 38.72
CA LEU A 134 -25.93 -5.73 39.57
C LEU A 134 -27.17 -4.90 39.22
N GLY A 135 -27.45 -4.70 37.93
CA GLY A 135 -28.67 -4.05 37.44
C GLY A 135 -29.96 -4.75 37.88
N LEU A 136 -30.00 -6.08 37.81
CA LEU A 136 -31.15 -6.88 38.28
C LEU A 136 -31.36 -6.77 39.79
N ILE A 137 -30.29 -6.75 40.58
CA ILE A 137 -30.37 -6.57 42.04
C ILE A 137 -30.94 -5.20 42.38
N ILE A 138 -30.46 -4.14 41.71
CA ILE A 138 -30.97 -2.77 41.89
C ILE A 138 -32.45 -2.69 41.49
N TYR A 139 -32.81 -3.27 40.34
CA TYR A 139 -34.19 -3.28 39.86
C TYR A 139 -35.13 -3.98 40.85
N ARG A 140 -34.72 -5.15 41.38
CA ARG A 140 -35.48 -5.88 42.41
C ARG A 140 -35.62 -5.06 43.70
N LYS A 141 -34.55 -4.44 44.18
CA LYS A 141 -34.59 -3.57 45.37
C LYS A 141 -35.51 -2.37 45.17
N HIS A 142 -35.48 -1.72 44.00
CA HIS A 142 -36.34 -0.59 43.70
C HIS A 142 -37.83 -0.96 43.60
N LYS A 143 -38.15 -2.10 42.97
CA LYS A 143 -39.52 -2.66 42.99
C LYS A 143 -39.98 -2.93 44.42
N ASN A 144 -39.19 -3.60 45.24
CA ASN A 144 -39.53 -3.92 46.63
C ASN A 144 -39.71 -2.67 47.50
N GLY A 145 -38.86 -1.65 47.34
CA GLY A 145 -39.00 -0.36 48.02
C GLY A 145 -40.30 0.38 47.63
N LYS A 146 -40.72 0.30 46.35
CA LYS A 146 -42.03 0.84 45.91
C LYS A 146 -43.22 0.08 46.50
N PHE A 147 -43.14 -1.25 46.60
CA PHE A 147 -44.20 -2.06 47.20
C PHE A 147 -44.44 -1.73 48.68
N ILE A 148 -43.37 -1.58 49.48
CA ILE A 148 -43.48 -1.24 50.90
C ILE A 148 -44.13 0.14 51.09
N ASN A 149 -43.71 1.14 50.29
CA ASN A 149 -44.27 2.49 50.36
C ASN A 149 -45.75 2.56 49.95
N PHE A 150 -46.20 1.71 49.03
CA PHE A 150 -47.62 1.65 48.63
C PHE A 150 -48.50 1.09 49.77
N ASN A 151 -48.05 0.03 50.45
CA ASN A 151 -48.77 -0.55 51.58
C ASN A 151 -48.84 0.39 52.79
N HIS A 152 -47.81 1.21 53.02
CA HIS A 152 -47.80 2.18 54.12
C HIS A 152 -48.72 3.38 53.90
N LYS A 153 -49.25 3.56 52.68
CA LYS A 153 -50.06 4.70 52.26
C LYS A 153 -51.55 4.36 52.12
N LYS A 154 -51.94 3.11 52.36
CA LYS A 154 -53.32 2.62 52.39
C LYS A 154 -53.73 2.41 53.83
#